data_AF-A0A521HS83-F1
#
_entry.id   AF-A0A521HS83-F1
#
_cell.length_a   1.000
_cell.length_b   1.000
_cell.length_c   1.000
_cell.angle_alpha   90.00
_cell.angle_beta   90.00
_cell.angle_gamma   90.00
#
_symmetry.space_group_name_H-M   'P 1'
#
loop_
_entity.id
_entity.type
_entity.pdbx_description
1 polymer ?
#
loop_
_entity_poly.entity_id
_entity_poly.type
_entity_poly.pdbx_seq_one_letter_code
_entity_poly.pdbx_strand_id
1 'polypeptide(L)'
;MATKVVSDYGKVLALVEPGVYGLPESLLPHARDSIRFAILTLLRELGPEHPEVKEGLRQGYVYLAQFVIDDEAEIVSRGQSGVAGGEVDDASTESAMRIINRIKLDMERAVEEMRDFP
;
A
#
# COMPACT_ATOMS: atom_id res chain seq x y z
N MET A 1 5.62 8.74 -19.21
CA MET A 1 5.78 9.24 -17.82
C MET A 1 5.19 8.26 -16.81
N ALA A 2 3.92 7.83 -16.97
CA ALA A 2 3.27 6.85 -16.09
C ALA A 2 4.05 5.54 -15.90
N THR A 3 4.61 4.97 -16.97
CA THR A 3 5.42 3.74 -16.91
C THR A 3 6.63 3.87 -15.98
N LYS A 4 7.30 5.04 -15.95
CA LYS A 4 8.44 5.28 -15.05
C LYS A 4 7.99 5.33 -13.59
N VAL A 5 6.91 6.06 -13.31
CA VAL A 5 6.33 6.17 -11.95
C VAL A 5 5.97 4.79 -11.41
N VAL A 6 5.27 3.97 -12.20
CA VAL A 6 4.90 2.61 -11.79
C VAL A 6 6.12 1.69 -11.68
N SER A 7 7.11 1.81 -12.57
CA SER A 7 8.34 1.02 -12.48
C SER A 7 9.16 1.33 -11.22
N ASP A 8 9.30 2.61 -10.86
CA ASP A 8 9.99 3.01 -9.65
C ASP A 8 9.24 2.55 -8.39
N TYR A 9 7.91 2.67 -8.39
CA TYR A 9 7.06 2.13 -7.32
C TYR A 9 7.17 0.60 -7.19
N GLY A 10 7.19 -0.13 -8.31
CA GLY A 10 7.35 -1.59 -8.31
C GLY A 10 8.65 -2.05 -7.67
N LYS A 11 9.74 -1.27 -7.79
CA LYS A 11 11.01 -1.56 -7.09
C LYS A 11 10.86 -1.44 -5.57
N VAL A 12 10.05 -0.50 -5.09
CA VAL A 12 9.76 -0.38 -3.66
C VAL A 12 8.95 -1.57 -3.19
N LEU A 13 7.89 -1.95 -3.91
CA LEU A 13 7.08 -3.13 -3.56
C LEU A 13 7.90 -4.42 -3.51
N ALA A 14 8.90 -4.59 -4.38
CA ALA A 14 9.78 -5.76 -4.37
C ALA A 14 10.63 -5.90 -3.10
N LEU A 15 10.74 -4.82 -2.30
CA LEU A 15 11.49 -4.79 -1.03
C LEU A 15 10.57 -4.90 0.20
N VAL A 16 9.26 -4.90 0.02
CA VAL A 16 8.30 -4.96 1.13
C VAL A 16 8.16 -6.39 1.61
N GLU A 17 8.33 -6.59 2.92
CA GLU A 17 8.15 -7.90 3.55
C GLU A 17 6.65 -8.23 3.72
N PRO A 18 6.23 -9.47 3.42
CA PRO A 18 4.85 -9.89 3.65
C PRO A 18 4.45 -9.79 5.13
N GLY A 19 3.23 -9.31 5.38
CA GLY A 19 2.66 -9.23 6.74
C GLY A 19 3.01 -7.96 7.51
N VAL A 20 3.86 -7.09 6.96
CA VAL A 20 4.08 -5.73 7.47
C VAL A 20 2.93 -4.83 7.00
N TYR A 21 2.43 -3.98 7.89
CA TYR A 21 1.38 -3.00 7.61
C TYR A 21 1.87 -1.62 8.05
N GLY A 22 1.36 -0.56 7.41
CA GLY A 22 1.67 0.81 7.80
C GLY A 22 3.08 1.21 7.40
N LEU A 23 3.39 1.08 6.11
CA LEU A 23 4.65 1.57 5.55
C LEU A 23 4.62 3.11 5.51
N PRO A 24 5.74 3.79 5.79
CA PRO A 24 5.78 5.25 5.70
C PRO A 24 5.68 5.71 4.24
N GLU A 25 4.86 6.73 4.00
CA GLU A 25 4.71 7.38 2.69
C GLU A 25 6.04 7.92 2.15
N SER A 26 6.98 8.30 3.02
CA SER A 26 8.33 8.73 2.62
C SER A 26 9.17 7.65 1.92
N LEU A 27 8.78 6.37 1.98
CA LEU A 27 9.39 5.31 1.17
C LEU A 27 8.97 5.36 -0.30
N LEU A 28 7.87 6.05 -0.62
CA LEU A 28 7.39 6.13 -2.00
C LEU A 28 8.34 7.02 -2.83
N PRO A 29 8.69 6.58 -4.05
CA PRO A 29 9.59 7.35 -4.92
C PRO A 29 8.89 8.55 -5.58
N HIS A 30 7.56 8.57 -5.53
CA HIS A 30 6.68 9.60 -6.08
C HIS A 30 5.51 9.81 -5.12
N ALA A 31 4.86 10.96 -5.17
CA ALA A 31 3.66 11.21 -4.36
C ALA A 31 2.59 10.13 -4.60
N ARG A 32 1.89 9.71 -3.55
CA ARG A 32 0.88 8.64 -3.59
C ARG A 32 -0.15 8.85 -4.71
N ASP A 33 -0.68 10.06 -4.84
CA ASP A 33 -1.66 10.39 -5.88
C ASP A 33 -1.07 10.30 -7.30
N SER A 34 0.22 10.58 -7.48
CA SER A 34 0.90 10.43 -8.77
C SER A 34 1.05 8.95 -9.16
N ILE A 35 1.34 8.08 -8.19
CA ILE A 35 1.41 6.63 -8.40
C ILE A 35 0.02 6.09 -8.73
N ARG A 36 -0.99 6.46 -7.94
CA ARG A 36 -2.39 6.12 -8.18
C ARG A 36 -2.81 6.49 -9.59
N PHE A 37 -2.59 7.74 -9.98
CA PHE A 37 -2.93 8.22 -11.32
C PHE A 37 -2.20 7.43 -12.41
N ALA A 38 -0.90 7.20 -12.26
CA ALA A 38 -0.11 6.45 -13.24
C ALA A 38 -0.61 5.01 -13.44
N ILE A 39 -0.98 4.32 -12.35
CA ILE A 39 -1.54 2.96 -12.42
C ILE A 39 -2.86 2.96 -13.20
N LEU A 40 -3.78 3.87 -12.86
CA LEU A 40 -5.09 3.95 -13.51
C LEU A 40 -4.97 4.33 -15.00
N THR A 41 -4.03 5.20 -15.36
CA THR A 41 -3.72 5.52 -16.76
C THR A 41 -3.26 4.27 -17.51
N LEU A 42 -2.30 3.53 -16.97
CA LEU A 42 -1.80 2.32 -17.62
C LEU A 42 -2.86 1.23 -17.74
N LEU A 43 -3.73 1.05 -16.73
CA LEU A 43 -4.83 0.08 -16.79
C LEU A 43 -5.79 0.37 -17.95
N ARG A 44 -6.08 1.66 -18.23
CA ARG A 44 -6.95 2.09 -19.34
C ARG A 44 -6.28 1.94 -20.70
N GLU A 45 -4.98 2.19 -20.78
CA GLU A 45 -4.22 2.15 -22.03
C GLU A 45 -3.87 0.73 -22.46
N LEU A 46 -3.71 -0.20 -21.50
CA LEU A 46 -3.38 -1.58 -21.79
C LEU A 46 -4.56 -2.31 -22.45
N GLY A 47 -4.30 -2.91 -23.61
CA GLY A 47 -5.23 -3.80 -24.28
C GLY A 47 -5.47 -5.12 -23.53
N PRO A 48 -6.41 -5.95 -24.01
CA PRO A 48 -6.72 -7.26 -23.40
C PRO A 48 -5.56 -8.28 -23.51
N GLU A 49 -4.54 -8.01 -24.33
CA GLU A 49 -3.41 -8.92 -24.56
C GLU A 49 -2.40 -8.97 -23.41
N HIS A 50 -2.56 -8.12 -22.38
CA HIS A 50 -1.65 -8.05 -21.24
C HIS A 50 -2.36 -8.31 -19.89
N PRO A 51 -3.04 -9.47 -19.72
CA PRO A 51 -3.82 -9.74 -18.51
C PRO A 51 -2.96 -9.79 -17.25
N GLU A 52 -1.74 -10.35 -17.33
CA GLU A 52 -0.82 -10.43 -16.18
C GLU A 52 -0.33 -9.05 -15.74
N VAL A 53 -0.04 -8.16 -16.69
CA VAL A 53 0.38 -6.78 -16.38
C VAL A 53 -0.78 -6.01 -15.76
N LYS A 54 -2.01 -6.19 -16.28
CA LYS A 54 -3.20 -5.59 -15.69
C LYS A 54 -3.42 -6.06 -14.26
N GLU A 55 -3.27 -7.36 -14.00
CA GLU A 55 -3.40 -7.89 -12.65
C GLU A 55 -2.33 -7.34 -11.70
N GLY A 56 -1.07 -7.29 -12.14
CA GLY A 56 0.00 -6.68 -11.34
C GLY A 56 -0.24 -5.20 -11.03
N LEU A 57 -0.82 -4.44 -11.97
CA LEU A 57 -1.23 -3.05 -11.75
C LEU A 57 -2.38 -2.93 -10.74
N ARG A 58 -3.40 -3.80 -10.83
CA ARG A 58 -4.51 -3.84 -9.86
C ARG A 58 -4.00 -4.16 -8.46
N GLN A 59 -3.12 -5.16 -8.33
CA GLN A 59 -2.48 -5.47 -7.05
C GLN A 59 -1.65 -4.30 -6.53
N GLY A 60 -0.84 -3.67 -7.39
CA GLY A 60 -0.06 -2.49 -7.03
C GLY A 60 -0.92 -1.32 -6.53
N TYR A 61 -2.11 -1.14 -7.10
CA TYR A 61 -3.09 -0.15 -6.65
C TYR A 61 -3.59 -0.46 -5.23
N VAL A 62 -3.91 -1.73 -4.95
CA VAL A 62 -4.36 -2.18 -3.61
C VAL A 62 -3.24 -1.99 -2.58
N TYR A 63 -2.00 -2.37 -2.91
CA TYR A 63 -0.85 -2.22 -2.03
C TYR A 63 -0.54 -0.77 -1.68
N LEU A 64 -0.98 0.19 -2.49
CA LEU A 64 -0.78 1.61 -2.21
C LEU A 64 -1.47 2.05 -0.91
N ALA A 65 -2.53 1.37 -0.49
CA ALA A 65 -3.23 1.63 0.77
C ALA A 65 -2.40 1.29 2.02
N GLN A 66 -1.33 0.51 1.89
CA GLN A 66 -0.44 0.21 3.01
C GLN A 66 0.49 1.37 3.37
N PHE A 67 0.64 2.35 2.47
CA PHE A 67 1.45 3.54 2.69
C PHE A 67 0.62 4.60 3.41
N VAL A 68 1.03 4.89 4.65
CA VAL A 68 0.40 5.85 5.56
C VAL A 68 1.36 6.98 5.87
N ILE A 69 0.85 8.08 6.42
CA ILE A 69 1.72 9.18 6.85
C ILE A 69 2.76 8.67 7.86
N ASP A 70 3.95 9.24 7.81
CA ASP A 70 5.11 8.75 8.56
C ASP A 70 4.84 8.64 10.08
N ASP A 71 4.10 9.58 10.66
CA ASP A 71 3.69 9.55 12.07
C ASP A 71 2.87 8.29 12.42
N GLU A 72 1.97 7.87 11.53
CA GLU A 72 1.17 6.65 11.72
C GLU A 72 2.00 5.39 11.50
N ALA A 73 2.95 5.42 10.54
CA ALA A 73 3.89 4.33 10.32
C ALA A 73 4.77 4.09 11.56
N GLU A 74 5.22 5.16 12.22
CA GLU A 74 5.95 5.06 13.48
C GLU A 74 5.12 4.41 14.59
N ILE A 75 3.84 4.79 14.71
CA ILE A 75 2.92 4.19 15.70
C ILE A 75 2.76 2.69 15.45
N VAL A 76 2.54 2.29 14.19
CA VAL A 76 2.38 0.88 13.81
C VAL A 76 3.67 0.10 14.06
N SER A 77 4.83 0.63 13.67
CA SER A 77 6.13 0.00 13.88
C SER A 77 6.44 -0.23 15.37
N ARG A 78 6.15 0.76 16.22
CA ARG A 78 6.30 0.61 17.68
C ARG A 78 5.34 -0.43 18.25
N GLY A 79 4.06 -0.38 17.86
CA GLY A 79 3.05 -1.33 18.33
C GLY A 79 3.35 -2.78 17.93
N GLN A 80 3.82 -3.01 16.70
CA GLN A 80 4.23 -4.33 16.23
C GLN A 80 5.46 -4.86 16.98
N SER A 81 6.43 -3.98 17.29
CA SER A 81 7.64 -4.34 18.04
C SER A 81 7.37 -4.63 19.52
N GLY A 82 6.47 -3.87 20.16
CA GLY A 82 6.07 -4.07 21.57
C GLY A 82 5.40 -5.42 21.80
N VAL A 83 4.52 -5.84 20.87
CA VAL A 83 3.89 -7.17 20.91
C VAL A 83 4.92 -8.29 20.77
N ALA A 84 5.94 -8.11 19.92
CA ALA A 84 7.01 -9.09 19.74
C ALA A 84 7.99 -9.15 20.93
N GLY A 85 8.22 -8.02 21.61
CA GLY A 85 9.14 -7.88 22.73
C GLY A 85 8.56 -8.18 24.11
N GLY A 86 7.24 -8.34 24.23
CA GLY A 86 6.56 -8.64 25.50
C GLY A 86 6.32 -7.41 26.39
N GLU A 87 6.66 -6.21 25.93
CA GLU A 87 6.27 -4.94 26.57
C GLU A 87 4.99 -4.43 25.92
N VAL A 88 3.85 -4.73 26.55
CA VAL A 88 2.55 -4.27 26.09
C VAL A 88 2.21 -2.96 26.81
N ASP A 89 2.50 -1.83 26.17
CA ASP A 89 1.74 -0.61 26.45
C ASP A 89 0.41 -0.72 25.69
N ASP A 90 -0.66 -1.03 26.43
CA ASP A 90 -2.00 -1.28 25.89
C ASP A 90 -2.47 -0.12 25.00
N ALA A 91 -2.15 1.13 25.36
CA ALA A 91 -2.57 2.30 24.60
C ALA A 91 -1.88 2.42 23.22
N SER A 92 -0.58 2.12 23.17
CA SER A 92 0.19 2.09 21.93
C SER A 92 -0.24 0.94 21.01
N THR A 93 -0.50 -0.23 21.60
CA THR A 93 -0.92 -1.44 20.88
C THR A 93 -2.31 -1.25 20.28
N GLU A 94 -3.23 -0.68 21.05
CA GLU A 94 -4.58 -0.36 20.58
C GLU A 94 -4.54 0.66 19.42
N SER A 95 -3.70 1.70 19.54
CA SER A 95 -3.55 2.71 18.49
C SER A 95 -3.01 2.12 17.19
N ALA A 96 -1.99 1.26 17.27
CA ALA A 96 -1.46 0.54 16.12
C ALA A 96 -2.53 -0.38 15.48
N MET A 97 -3.31 -1.11 16.28
CA MET A 97 -4.39 -1.98 15.78
C MET A 97 -5.48 -1.18 15.06
N ARG A 98 -5.85 0.01 15.56
CA ARG A 98 -6.83 0.88 14.88
C ARG A 98 -6.32 1.30 13.49
N ILE A 99 -5.04 1.68 13.39
CA ILE A 99 -4.42 2.06 12.11
C ILE A 99 -4.37 0.85 11.16
N ILE A 100 -3.94 -0.32 11.64
CA ILE A 100 -3.90 -1.56 10.84
C ILE A 100 -5.29 -1.93 10.32
N ASN A 101 -6.33 -1.84 11.16
CA ASN A 101 -7.69 -2.14 10.74
C ASN A 101 -8.20 -1.15 9.69
N ARG A 102 -7.82 0.13 9.79
CA ARG A 102 -8.12 1.12 8.75
C ARG A 102 -7.42 0.78 7.44
N ILE A 103 -6.13 0.43 7.48
CA ILE A 103 -5.37 0.00 6.28
C ILE A 103 -6.05 -1.20 5.61
N LYS A 104 -6.46 -2.21 6.39
CA LYS A 104 -7.16 -3.39 5.85
C LYS A 104 -8.47 -3.01 5.16
N LEU A 105 -9.27 -2.14 5.79
CA LEU A 105 -10.51 -1.65 5.19
C LEU A 105 -10.26 -0.86 3.90
N ASP A 106 -9.21 -0.04 3.86
CA ASP A 106 -8.84 0.71 2.66
C ASP A 106 -8.31 -0.20 1.55
N MET A 107 -7.61 -1.28 1.88
CA MET A 107 -7.22 -2.33 0.93
C MET A 107 -8.45 -3.06 0.37
N GLU A 108 -9.42 -3.43 1.22
CA GLU A 108 -10.67 -4.07 0.79
C GLU A 108 -11.45 -3.18 -0.18
N ARG A 109 -11.59 -1.89 0.14
CA ARG A 109 -12.19 -0.90 -0.76
C ARG A 109 -11.43 -0.79 -2.08
N ALA A 110 -10.10 -0.77 -2.04
CA ALA A 110 -9.29 -0.73 -3.26
C ALA A 110 -9.46 -2.00 -4.12
N VAL A 111 -9.65 -3.16 -3.50
CA VAL A 111 -9.98 -4.41 -4.22
C VAL A 111 -11.33 -4.29 -4.91
N GLU A 112 -12.35 -3.76 -4.23
CA GLU A 112 -13.67 -3.52 -4.81
C GLU A 112 -13.62 -2.52 -5.98
N GLU A 113 -12.91 -1.41 -5.80
CA GLU A 113 -12.65 -0.43 -6.86
C GLU A 113 -12.00 -1.10 -8.08
N MET A 114 -10.98 -1.93 -7.87
CA MET A 114 -10.27 -2.61 -8.95
C MET A 114 -11.08 -3.75 -9.56
N ARG A 115 -12.01 -4.37 -8.84
CA ARG A 115 -12.93 -5.36 -9.43
C ARG A 115 -13.88 -4.70 -10.42
N ASP A 116 -14.37 -3.52 -10.09
CA ASP A 116 -15.37 -2.80 -10.87
C ASP A 116 -14.72 -1.86 -11.92
N PHE A 117 -13.39 -1.78 -11.94
CA PHE A 117 -12.64 -0.92 -12.86
C PHE A 117 -12.56 -1.51 -14.29
N PRO A 118 -13.04 -0.77 -15.30
CA PRO A 118 -13.23 -1.23 -16.69
C PRO A 118 -11.94 -1.54 -17.45
#